data_AF-A0A5B6V0F4-F1
#
_entry.id   AF-A0A5B6V0F4-F1
#
_cell.length_a   1.000
_cell.length_b   1.000
_cell.length_c   1.000
_cell.angle_alpha   90.00
_cell.angle_beta   90.00
_cell.angle_gamma   90.00
#
_symmetry.space_group_name_H-M   'P 1'
#
loop_
_entity.id
_entity.type
_entity.pdbx_description
1 polymer ?
#
loop_
_entity_poly.entity_id
_entity_poly.type
_entity_poly.pdbx_seq_one_letter_code
_entity_poly.pdbx_strand_id
1 'polypeptide(L)'
;MRTAKQPEKVNYHSKNLITERNIRKKIKDGLFKLRALVPKISKMDITAILTDAIEYIGNLQEEEMNLSNELKKTEEGDWKEQCGTEVCEVRLAT
;
A
#
# COMPACT_ATOMS: atom_id res chain seq x y z
N MET A 1 -58.67 17.03 32.96
CA MET A 1 -57.22 17.02 32.62
C MET A 1 -57.04 16.28 31.30
N ARG A 2 -56.50 16.92 30.26
CA ARG A 2 -56.22 16.27 28.97
C ARG A 2 -54.76 15.86 28.94
N THR A 3 -54.46 14.57 29.01
CA THR A 3 -53.10 14.05 28.86
C THR A 3 -52.71 14.13 27.38
N ALA A 4 -51.70 14.94 27.07
CA ALA A 4 -51.12 15.00 25.74
C ALA A 4 -50.43 13.67 25.43
N LYS A 5 -50.95 12.90 24.45
CA LYS A 5 -50.21 11.81 23.83
C LYS A 5 -49.08 12.43 23.01
N GLN A 6 -47.85 12.19 23.43
CA GLN A 6 -46.65 12.51 22.64
C GLN A 6 -46.78 11.81 21.27
N PRO A 7 -46.54 12.50 20.14
CA PRO A 7 -46.53 11.85 18.85
C PRO A 7 -45.40 10.82 18.82
N GLU A 8 -45.77 9.57 18.55
CA GLU A 8 -44.84 8.46 18.39
C GLU A 8 -43.83 8.82 17.30
N LYS A 9 -42.54 8.71 17.64
CA LYS A 9 -41.42 9.10 16.76
C LYS A 9 -41.36 8.11 15.61
N VAL A 10 -42.13 8.36 14.54
CA VAL A 10 -42.14 7.50 13.35
C VAL A 10 -40.75 7.54 12.75
N ASN A 11 -40.04 6.43 12.88
CA ASN A 11 -38.68 6.29 12.40
C ASN A 11 -38.69 6.14 10.87
N TYR A 12 -38.79 7.25 10.14
CA TYR A 12 -38.59 7.26 8.69
C TYR A 12 -37.09 7.07 8.38
N HIS A 13 -36.58 5.86 8.60
CA HIS A 13 -35.36 5.44 7.92
C HIS A 13 -35.71 5.17 6.47
N SER A 14 -35.61 6.20 5.63
CA SER A 14 -35.62 5.97 4.18
C SER A 14 -34.54 4.93 3.87
N LYS A 15 -34.84 3.98 2.96
CA LYS A 15 -33.91 2.90 2.58
C LYS A 15 -32.51 3.44 2.24
N ASN A 16 -32.46 4.67 1.72
CA ASN A 16 -31.25 5.41 1.39
C ASN A 16 -30.34 5.70 2.60
N LEU A 17 -30.89 5.94 3.80
CA LEU A 17 -30.08 6.21 5.00
C LEU A 17 -29.28 4.99 5.46
N ILE A 18 -29.85 3.78 5.33
CA ILE A 18 -29.16 2.53 5.68
C ILE A 18 -28.05 2.26 4.66
N THR A 19 -28.36 2.41 3.37
CA THR A 19 -27.37 2.27 2.28
C THR A 19 -26.20 3.25 2.47
N GLU A 20 -26.49 4.51 2.76
CA GLU A 20 -25.46 5.54 2.99
C GLU A 20 -24.60 5.23 4.22
N ARG A 21 -25.21 4.76 5.32
CA ARG A 21 -24.43 4.31 6.50
C ARG A 21 -23.51 3.14 6.16
N ASN A 22 -23.97 2.19 5.35
CA ASN A 22 -23.16 1.05 4.93
C ASN A 22 -22.01 1.47 4.02
N ILE A 23 -22.22 2.43 3.11
CA ILE A 23 -21.16 2.99 2.28
C ILE A 23 -20.11 3.69 3.15
N ARG A 24 -20.52 4.56 4.06
CA ARG A 24 -19.59 5.24 5.00
C ARG A 24 -18.81 4.26 5.87
N LYS A 25 -19.46 3.17 6.32
CA LYS A 25 -18.78 2.11 7.07
C LYS A 25 -17.71 1.41 6.22
N LYS A 26 -18.05 1.01 4.99
CA LYS A 26 -17.10 0.38 4.06
C LYS A 26 -15.88 1.26 3.78
N ILE A 27 -16.09 2.55 3.55
CA ILE A 27 -14.99 3.51 3.33
C ILE A 27 -14.09 3.57 4.56
N LYS A 28 -14.67 3.69 5.76
CA LYS A 28 -13.92 3.75 7.02
C LYS A 28 -13.11 2.47 7.28
N ASP A 29 -13.73 1.32 7.06
CA ASP A 29 -13.07 0.02 7.19
C ASP A 29 -11.91 -0.13 6.19
N GLY A 30 -12.09 0.35 4.95
CA GLY A 30 -11.03 0.39 3.94
C GLY A 30 -9.84 1.27 4.35
N LEU A 31 -10.11 2.47 4.88
CA LEU A 31 -9.07 3.38 5.38
C LEU A 31 -8.27 2.78 6.54
N PHE A 32 -8.94 2.08 7.47
CA PHE A 32 -8.24 1.40 8.57
C PHE A 32 -7.41 0.21 8.10
N LYS A 33 -7.88 -0.54 7.10
CA LYS A 33 -7.06 -1.59 6.47
C LYS A 33 -5.82 -1.01 5.79
N LEU A 34 -5.97 0.09 5.05
CA LEU A 34 -4.84 0.77 4.42
C LEU A 34 -3.83 1.23 5.49
N ARG A 35 -4.31 1.84 6.57
CA ARG A 35 -3.48 2.25 7.71
C ARG A 35 -2.72 1.10 8.37
N ALA A 36 -3.29 -0.11 8.41
CA ALA A 36 -2.60 -1.27 8.99
C ALA A 36 -1.40 -1.75 8.16
N LEU A 37 -1.36 -1.42 6.87
CA LEU A 37 -0.30 -1.81 5.95
C LEU A 37 0.82 -0.75 5.82
N VAL A 38 0.48 0.53 6.03
CA VAL A 38 1.40 1.64 5.84
C VAL A 38 2.20 1.92 7.12
N PRO A 39 3.55 1.90 7.08
CA PRO A 39 4.40 2.28 8.20
C PRO A 39 4.36 3.80 8.44
N LYS A 40 4.59 4.22 9.70
CA LYS A 40 4.59 5.64 10.15
C LYS A 40 3.23 6.32 9.98
N ILE A 41 2.39 6.20 11.02
CA ILE A 41 1.08 6.84 11.05
C ILE A 41 1.22 8.27 11.57
N SER A 42 1.17 9.26 10.67
CA SER A 42 1.30 10.67 11.08
C SER A 42 0.04 11.17 11.79
N LYS A 43 -1.15 10.94 11.21
CA LYS A 43 -2.47 11.38 11.71
C LYS A 43 -3.60 10.45 11.20
N MET A 44 -4.79 10.52 11.81
CA MET A 44 -5.94 9.66 11.46
C MET A 44 -6.84 10.26 10.36
N ASP A 45 -6.52 11.47 9.88
CA ASP A 45 -7.30 12.15 8.86
C ASP A 45 -7.19 11.43 7.52
N ILE A 46 -8.27 11.43 6.73
CA ILE A 46 -8.33 10.73 5.44
C ILE A 46 -7.19 11.17 4.52
N THR A 47 -6.92 12.48 4.50
CA THR A 47 -5.83 13.07 3.70
C THR A 47 -4.47 12.55 4.15
N ALA A 48 -4.20 12.55 5.45
CA ALA A 48 -2.93 12.06 6.00
C ALA A 48 -2.72 10.57 5.67
N ILE A 49 -3.74 9.72 5.85
CA ILE A 49 -3.65 8.28 5.53
C ILE A 49 -3.31 8.07 4.04
N LEU A 50 -3.90 8.86 3.15
CA LEU A 50 -3.62 8.76 1.71
C LEU A 50 -2.23 9.29 1.36
N THR A 51 -1.80 10.40 1.95
CA THR A 51 -0.46 10.97 1.75
C THR A 51 0.62 10.00 2.23
N ASP A 52 0.48 9.45 3.45
CA ASP A 52 1.41 8.46 4.02
C ASP A 52 1.49 7.21 3.10
N ALA A 53 0.36 6.75 2.55
CA ALA A 53 0.33 5.60 1.65
C ALA A 53 1.05 5.86 0.31
N ILE A 54 0.87 7.05 -0.27
CA ILE A 54 1.53 7.44 -1.52
C ILE A 54 3.05 7.52 -1.31
N GLU A 55 3.49 8.15 -0.22
CA GLU A 55 4.90 8.25 0.13
C GLU A 55 5.53 6.86 0.32
N TYR A 56 4.83 5.96 1.03
CA TYR A 56 5.34 4.62 1.26
C TYR A 56 5.51 3.81 -0.04
N ILE A 57 4.55 3.89 -0.97
CA ILE A 57 4.68 3.21 -2.27
C ILE A 57 5.86 3.78 -3.07
N GLY A 58 6.05 5.10 -3.06
CA GLY A 58 7.18 5.74 -3.72
C GLY A 58 8.52 5.25 -3.18
N ASN A 59 8.66 5.16 -1.86
CA ASN A 59 9.88 4.65 -1.22
C ASN A 59 10.14 3.18 -1.58
N LEU A 60 9.10 2.33 -1.59
CA LEU A 60 9.25 0.93 -1.99
C LEU A 60 9.71 0.76 -3.44
N GLN A 61 9.23 1.62 -4.35
CA GLN A 61 9.67 1.60 -5.75
C GLN A 61 11.14 2.02 -5.91
N GLU A 62 11.59 3.01 -5.13
CA GLU A 62 12.99 3.42 -5.10
C GLU A 62 13.89 2.31 -4.53
N GLU A 63 13.47 1.67 -3.45
CA GLU A 63 14.17 0.52 -2.86
C GLU A 63 14.28 -0.66 -3.84
N GLU A 64 13.19 -1.01 -4.53
CA GLU A 64 13.19 -2.05 -5.57
C GLU A 64 14.18 -1.74 -6.69
N MET A 65 14.19 -0.49 -7.18
CA MET A 65 15.12 -0.05 -8.21
C MET A 65 16.57 -0.12 -7.74
N ASN A 66 16.86 0.32 -6.52
CA ASN A 66 18.20 0.31 -5.95
C ASN A 66 18.71 -1.13 -5.78
N LEU A 67 17.90 -2.03 -5.23
CA LEU A 67 18.23 -3.45 -5.09
C LEU A 67 18.43 -4.12 -6.45
N SER A 68 17.59 -3.83 -7.44
CA SER A 68 17.75 -4.37 -8.80
C SER A 68 19.07 -3.91 -9.44
N ASN A 69 19.45 -2.65 -9.23
CA ASN A 69 20.73 -2.13 -9.72
C ASN A 69 21.93 -2.74 -8.98
N GLU A 70 21.82 -2.98 -7.68
CA GLU A 70 22.86 -3.65 -6.90
C GLU A 70 23.07 -5.10 -7.34
N LEU A 71 21.98 -5.84 -7.60
CA LEU A 71 22.05 -7.19 -8.16
C LEU A 71 22.76 -7.20 -9.52
N LYS A 72 22.38 -6.31 -10.44
CA LYS A 72 23.06 -6.20 -11.75
C LYS A 72 24.54 -5.87 -11.63
N LYS A 73 24.91 -4.94 -10.74
CA LYS A 73 26.32 -4.60 -10.49
C LYS A 73 27.09 -5.79 -9.91
N THR A 74 26.45 -6.58 -9.05
CA THR A 74 27.05 -7.77 -8.46
C THR A 74 27.25 -8.86 -9.51
N GLU A 75 26.26 -9.08 -10.38
CA GLU A 75 26.37 -9.99 -11.54
C GLU A 75 27.48 -9.51 -12.49
N GLU A 76 27.52 -8.23 -12.86
CA GLU A 76 28.57 -7.63 -13.71
C GLU A 76 29.98 -7.69 -13.07
N GLY A 77 30.07 -7.61 -11.75
CA GLY A 77 31.31 -7.80 -10.99
C GLY A 77 31.82 -9.24 -11.05
N ASP A 78 30.90 -10.21 -10.99
CA ASP A 78 31.20 -11.64 -11.10
C ASP A 78 31.69 -12.02 -12.52
N TRP A 79 31.12 -11.41 -13.57
CA TRP A 79 31.62 -11.58 -14.95
C TRP A 79 33.02 -11.00 -15.17
N LYS A 80 33.43 -9.97 -14.42
CA LYS A 80 34.80 -9.42 -14.52
C LYS A 80 35.83 -10.24 -13.76
N GLU A 81 35.44 -10.92 -12.69
CA GLU A 81 36.33 -11.84 -11.96
C GLU A 81 36.44 -13.20 -12.66
N GLN A 82 35.38 -13.65 -13.36
CA GLN A 82 35.41 -14.87 -14.18
C GLN A 82 36.06 -14.69 -15.56
N CYS A 83 36.02 -13.51 -16.17
CA CYS A 83 36.73 -13.24 -17.44
C CYS A 83 38.26 -13.00 -17.24
N GLY A 84 38.72 -12.90 -15.99
CA GLY A 84 40.13 -12.76 -15.66
C GLY A 84 40.93 -14.06 -15.60
N THR A 85 40.27 -15.23 -15.48
CA THR A 85 40.99 -16.47 -15.15
C THR A 85 40.69 -17.68 -16.04
N GLU A 86 39.57 -17.75 -16.76
CA GLU A 86 39.26 -18.95 -17.58
C GLU A 86 38.69 -18.63 -18.97
N VAL A 87 39.42 -17.86 -19.79
CA VAL A 87 39.21 -17.93 -21.26
C VAL A 87 40.55 -17.85 -22.00
N CYS A 88 41.46 -18.80 -21.75
CA CYS A 88 42.59 -19.05 -22.65
C CYS A 88 42.88 -20.53 -22.96
N GLU A 89 42.22 -21.51 -22.33
CA GLU A 89 42.68 -22.91 -22.45
C GLU A 89 41.68 -23.88 -23.08
N VAL A 90 40.95 -23.50 -24.15
CA VAL A 90 40.25 -24.52 -24.95
C VAL A 90 40.22 -24.25 -26.46
N ARG A 91 41.12 -23.43 -27.02
CA ARG A 91 41.13 -23.17 -28.48
C ARG A 91 42.37 -23.57 -29.27
N LEU A 92 43.33 -24.27 -28.67
CA LEU A 92 44.56 -24.67 -29.38
C LEU A 92 44.93 -26.16 -29.35
N ALA A 93 44.06 -27.08 -28.91
CA ALA A 93 44.36 -28.49 -29.04
C ALA A 93 43.11 -29.37 -29.09
N THR A 94 42.46 -29.48 -30.26
CA THR A 94 42.13 -30.76 -30.94
C THR A 94 41.40 -30.49 -32.26
#